data_AF-A0A7V8B0J0-F1
#
_entry.id   AF-A0A7V8B0J0-F1
#
_cell.length_a   1.000
_cell.length_b   1.000
_cell.length_c   1.000
_cell.angle_alpha   90.00
_cell.angle_beta   90.00
_cell.angle_gamma   90.00
#
_symmetry.space_group_name_H-M   'P 1'
#
loop_
_entity.id
_entity.type
_entity.pdbx_description
1 polymer ?
#
loop_
_entity_poly.entity_id
_entity_poly.type
_entity_poly.pdbx_seq_one_letter_code
_entity_poly.pdbx_strand_id
1 'polypeptide(L)'
;MTIGARVRPFAAVLTMAAVFALAAAEPAMAQAGGIETVLQNIVNMLQGNVMRLLAVIAVAIVGIAWMYGYLDLRKAAFVVLGIGIIFGATELVNTIAGG
;
A
#
# COMPACT_ATOMS: atom_id res chain seq x y z
N MET A 1 -63.96 -1.38 10.97
CA MET A 1 -62.62 -0.97 11.42
C MET A 1 -61.69 -2.18 11.49
N THR A 2 -60.89 -2.47 10.46
CA THR A 2 -59.86 -3.53 10.52
C THR A 2 -58.67 -3.23 9.59
N ILE A 3 -58.02 -2.08 9.78
CA ILE A 3 -56.79 -1.70 9.03
C ILE A 3 -55.50 -2.03 9.83
N GLY A 4 -55.61 -2.28 11.15
CA GLY A 4 -54.45 -2.42 12.05
C GLY A 4 -53.66 -3.74 11.98
N ALA A 5 -54.18 -4.79 11.33
CA ALA A 5 -53.52 -6.11 11.32
C ALA A 5 -52.42 -6.25 10.25
N ARG A 6 -52.46 -5.43 9.18
CA ARG A 6 -51.56 -5.59 8.01
C ARG A 6 -50.22 -4.85 8.13
N VAL A 7 -50.10 -3.91 9.06
CA VAL A 7 -48.91 -3.07 9.27
C VAL A 7 -47.83 -3.74 10.14
N ARG A 8 -48.23 -4.69 10.99
CA ARG A 8 -47.32 -5.46 11.88
C ARG A 8 -46.31 -6.35 11.14
N PRO A 9 -46.69 -7.12 10.10
CA PRO A 9 -45.73 -7.95 9.37
C PRO A 9 -44.75 -7.12 8.55
N PHE A 10 -45.18 -5.98 8.00
CA PHE A 10 -44.31 -5.11 7.20
C PHE A 10 -43.23 -4.44 8.06
N ALA A 11 -43.61 -3.97 9.26
CA ALA A 11 -42.65 -3.44 10.23
C ALA A 11 -41.64 -4.51 10.69
N ALA A 12 -42.10 -5.74 10.92
CA ALA A 12 -41.22 -6.86 11.30
C ALA A 12 -40.26 -7.28 10.18
N VAL A 13 -40.70 -7.25 8.92
CA VAL A 13 -39.83 -7.56 7.77
C VAL A 13 -38.78 -6.46 7.55
N LEU A 14 -39.16 -5.19 7.72
CA LEU A 14 -38.23 -4.07 7.61
C LEU A 14 -37.16 -4.08 8.71
N THR A 15 -37.53 -4.41 9.95
CA THR A 15 -36.53 -4.54 11.03
C THR A 15 -35.61 -5.72 10.80
N MET A 16 -36.14 -6.87 10.35
CA MET A 16 -35.31 -8.03 10.02
C MET A 16 -34.35 -7.73 8.85
N ALA A 17 -34.83 -7.07 7.79
CA ALA A 17 -34.03 -6.65 6.65
C ALA A 17 -32.95 -5.63 7.04
N ALA A 18 -33.25 -4.72 7.96
CA ALA A 18 -32.28 -3.77 8.51
C ALA A 18 -31.19 -4.48 9.33
N VAL A 19 -31.55 -5.48 10.14
CA VAL A 19 -30.59 -6.31 10.90
C VAL A 19 -29.72 -7.14 9.96
N PHE A 20 -30.31 -7.73 8.91
CA PHE A 20 -29.55 -8.45 7.88
C PHE A 20 -28.65 -7.52 7.06
N ALA A 21 -29.07 -6.29 6.76
CA ALA A 21 -28.25 -5.30 6.08
C ALA A 21 -27.08 -4.81 6.97
N LEU A 22 -27.29 -4.69 8.28
CA LEU A 22 -26.25 -4.37 9.26
C LEU A 22 -25.26 -5.53 9.44
N ALA A 23 -25.72 -6.78 9.44
CA ALA A 23 -24.86 -7.97 9.47
C ALA A 23 -24.11 -8.17 8.15
N ALA A 24 -24.73 -7.84 7.00
CA ALA A 24 -24.08 -7.84 5.70
C ALA A 24 -23.17 -6.62 5.46
N ALA A 25 -23.17 -5.63 6.35
CA ALA A 25 -22.24 -4.50 6.33
C ALA A 25 -20.90 -4.80 7.04
N GLU A 26 -20.79 -5.96 7.70
CA GLU A 26 -19.55 -6.42 8.34
C GLU A 26 -18.36 -6.71 7.39
N PRO A 27 -18.48 -7.02 6.09
CA PRO A 27 -17.31 -7.22 5.25
C PRO A 27 -16.65 -5.90 4.83
N ALA A 28 -17.32 -4.75 5.00
CA ALA A 28 -16.77 -3.44 4.63
C ALA A 28 -15.98 -2.76 5.77
N MET A 29 -16.18 -3.17 7.04
CA MET A 29 -15.58 -2.53 8.21
C MET A 29 -14.42 -3.32 8.85
N ALA A 30 -14.20 -4.58 8.46
CA ALA A 30 -13.01 -5.35 8.86
C ALA A 30 -11.77 -5.09 7.97
N GLN A 31 -11.92 -4.30 6.90
CA GLN A 31 -10.83 -3.87 6.01
C GLN A 31 -10.08 -2.63 6.54
N ALA A 32 -10.37 -2.18 7.76
CA ALA A 32 -9.60 -1.13 8.42
C ALA A 32 -8.35 -1.74 9.11
N GLY A 33 -7.37 -2.20 8.33
CA GLY A 33 -6.10 -2.75 8.84
C GLY A 33 -5.71 -4.14 8.34
N GLY A 34 -6.17 -4.54 7.14
CA GLY A 34 -5.77 -5.80 6.51
C GLY A 34 -4.27 -5.85 6.17
N ILE A 35 -3.79 -7.04 5.81
CA ILE A 35 -2.40 -7.28 5.36
C ILE A 35 -1.99 -6.29 4.26
N GLU A 36 -2.90 -5.95 3.35
CA GLU A 36 -2.71 -4.93 2.31
C GLU A 36 -2.24 -3.58 2.88
N THR A 37 -2.88 -3.07 3.94
CA THR A 37 -2.51 -1.80 4.58
C THR A 37 -1.13 -1.88 5.23
N VAL A 38 -0.80 -3.02 5.85
CA VAL A 38 0.53 -3.25 6.43
C VAL A 38 1.60 -3.26 5.34
N LEU A 39 1.37 -3.96 4.24
CA LEU A 39 2.30 -4.04 3.11
C LEU A 39 2.50 -2.66 2.46
N GLN A 40 1.43 -1.88 2.28
CA GLN A 40 1.53 -0.52 1.75
C GLN A 40 2.27 0.42 2.71
N ASN A 41 2.07 0.31 4.02
CA ASN A 41 2.84 1.08 5.01
C ASN A 41 4.33 0.75 4.93
N ILE A 42 4.71 -0.51 4.75
CA ILE A 42 6.11 -0.91 4.55
C ILE A 42 6.65 -0.29 3.26
N VAL A 43 5.93 -0.42 2.13
CA VAL A 43 6.35 0.19 0.86
C VAL A 43 6.55 1.70 0.99
N ASN A 44 5.61 2.39 1.65
CA ASN A 44 5.69 3.83 1.90
C ASN A 44 6.85 4.21 2.81
N MET A 45 7.16 3.39 3.82
CA MET A 45 8.35 3.59 4.67
C MET A 45 9.66 3.37 3.88
N LEU A 46 9.69 2.38 2.99
CA LEU A 46 10.89 2.04 2.20
C LEU A 46 11.12 2.96 0.99
N GLN A 47 10.09 3.63 0.49
CA GLN A 47 10.20 4.54 -0.66
C GLN A 47 9.99 6.01 -0.28
N GLY A 48 9.67 6.28 0.98
CA GLY A 48 9.48 7.62 1.51
C GLY A 48 10.78 8.44 1.58
N ASN A 49 10.63 9.68 2.06
CA ASN A 49 11.72 10.67 2.09
C ASN A 49 12.99 10.18 2.82
N VAL A 50 12.83 9.39 3.88
CA VAL A 50 13.96 8.84 4.64
C VAL A 50 14.87 7.96 3.76
N MET A 51 14.29 7.07 2.95
CA MET A 51 15.08 6.21 2.08
C MET A 51 15.73 6.97 0.92
N ARG A 52 15.07 8.02 0.42
CA ARG A 52 15.68 8.93 -0.56
C ARG A 52 16.93 9.60 0.00
N LEU A 53 16.89 10.07 1.25
CA LEU A 53 18.05 10.68 1.91
C LEU A 53 19.19 9.67 2.11
N LEU A 54 18.87 8.45 2.56
CA LEU A 54 19.87 7.38 2.70
C LEU A 54 20.53 7.02 1.36
N ALA A 55 19.75 6.93 0.28
CA ALA A 55 20.28 6.66 -1.05
C ALA A 55 21.25 7.75 -1.52
N VAL A 56 20.93 9.03 -1.29
CA VAL A 56 21.82 10.15 -1.65
C VAL A 56 23.15 10.06 -0.90
N ILE A 57 23.12 9.77 0.40
CA ILE A 57 24.34 9.59 1.20
C ILE A 57 25.17 8.41 0.68
N ALA A 58 24.52 7.28 0.38
CA ALA A 58 25.20 6.11 -0.17
C ALA A 58 25.90 6.42 -1.52
N VAL A 59 25.24 7.13 -2.42
CA VAL A 59 25.82 7.55 -3.71
C VAL A 59 27.02 8.48 -3.50
N ALA A 60 26.91 9.44 -2.56
CA ALA A 60 28.02 10.34 -2.25
C ALA A 60 29.26 9.57 -1.76
N ILE A 61 29.06 8.59 -0.85
CA ILE A 61 30.15 7.75 -0.35
C ILE A 61 30.78 6.92 -1.46
N VAL A 62 29.98 6.31 -2.34
CA VAL A 62 30.48 5.52 -3.47
C VAL A 62 31.26 6.40 -4.45
N GLY A 63 30.81 7.62 -4.74
CA GLY A 63 31.52 8.57 -5.58
C GLY A 63 32.90 8.93 -5.01
N ILE A 64 32.95 9.19 -3.69
CA ILE A 64 34.21 9.47 -2.99
C ILE A 64 35.13 8.23 -3.00
N ALA A 65 34.60 7.04 -2.70
CA ALA A 65 35.36 5.80 -2.69
C ALA A 65 35.94 5.46 -4.07
N TRP A 66 35.20 5.77 -5.15
CA TRP A 66 35.65 5.62 -6.52
C TRP A 66 36.78 6.59 -6.87
N MET A 67 36.70 7.86 -6.45
CA MET A 67 37.77 8.86 -6.67
C MET A 67 39.10 8.48 -6.00
N TYR A 68 39.06 7.82 -4.85
CA TYR A 68 40.26 7.33 -4.16
C TYR A 68 40.75 5.95 -4.64
N GLY A 69 40.10 5.36 -5.65
CA GLY A 69 40.49 4.05 -6.18
C GLY A 69 40.18 2.86 -5.27
N TYR A 70 39.41 3.05 -4.20
CA TYR A 70 38.95 1.95 -3.34
C TYR A 70 37.87 1.08 -4.01
N LEU A 71 37.22 1.62 -5.05
CA LEU A 71 36.13 0.98 -5.77
C LEU A 71 36.30 1.18 -7.27
N ASP A 72 36.08 0.12 -8.06
CA ASP A 72 36.14 0.19 -9.54
C ASP A 72 34.85 0.78 -10.13
N LEU A 73 34.94 1.36 -11.33
CA LEU A 73 33.79 1.93 -12.05
C LEU A 73 32.64 0.92 -12.21
N ARG A 74 32.97 -0.35 -12.47
CA ARG A 74 31.98 -1.43 -12.59
C ARG A 74 31.19 -1.64 -11.30
N LYS A 75 31.86 -1.61 -10.14
CA LYS A 75 31.20 -1.77 -8.84
C LYS A 75 30.36 -0.54 -8.49
N ALA A 76 30.87 0.66 -8.77
CA ALA A 76 30.11 1.90 -8.61
C ALA A 76 28.83 1.92 -9.48
N ALA A 77 28.93 1.45 -10.73
CA ALA A 77 27.79 1.37 -11.64
C ALA A 77 26.68 0.43 -11.13
N PHE A 78 27.04 -0.71 -10.52
CA PHE A 78 26.05 -1.61 -9.91
C PHE A 78 25.28 -0.97 -8.76
N VAL A 79 25.92 -0.12 -7.95
CA VAL A 79 25.24 0.58 -6.87
C VAL A 79 24.22 1.57 -7.41
N VAL A 80 24.59 2.38 -8.41
CA VAL A 80 23.68 3.34 -9.03
C VAL A 80 22.51 2.63 -9.71
N LEU A 81 22.77 1.52 -10.41
CA LEU A 81 21.73 0.71 -11.04
C LEU A 81 20.77 0.10 -10.01
N GLY A 82 21.30 -0.44 -8.90
CA GLY A 82 20.47 -0.99 -7.82
C GLY A 82 19.55 0.05 -7.19
N ILE A 83 20.05 1.28 -6.98
CA ILE A 83 19.22 2.40 -6.50
C ILE A 83 18.12 2.73 -7.50
N GLY A 84 18.44 2.81 -8.80
CA GLY A 84 17.46 3.04 -9.86
C GLY A 84 16.34 1.99 -9.87
N ILE A 85 16.66 0.71 -9.64
CA ILE A 85 15.68 -0.36 -9.56
C ILE A 85 14.80 -0.22 -8.32
N ILE A 86 15.36 0.07 -7.14
CA ILE A 86 14.58 0.18 -5.89
C ILE A 86 13.53 1.30 -6.01
N PHE A 87 13.90 2.45 -6.57
CA PHE A 87 12.98 3.57 -6.74
C PHE A 87 12.05 3.40 -7.95
N GLY A 88 12.48 2.71 -9.01
CA GLY A 88 11.66 2.44 -10.18
C GLY A 88 10.72 1.23 -10.04
N ALA A 89 10.90 0.37 -9.03
CA ALA A 89 10.17 -0.88 -8.88
C ALA A 89 8.66 -0.69 -8.83
N THR A 90 8.17 0.31 -8.10
CA THR A 90 6.72 0.56 -7.96
C THR A 90 6.10 0.95 -9.30
N GLU A 91 6.74 1.84 -10.06
CA GLU A 91 6.23 2.27 -11.36
C GLU A 91 6.26 1.12 -12.38
N LEU A 92 7.33 0.31 -12.37
CA LEU A 92 7.43 -0.89 -13.20
C LEU A 92 6.31 -1.88 -12.90
N VAL A 93 6.08 -2.19 -11.62
CA VAL A 93 5.02 -3.11 -11.20
C VAL A 93 3.64 -2.56 -11.55
N ASN A 94 3.38 -1.27 -11.31
CA ASN A 94 2.12 -0.64 -11.66
C ASN A 94 1.84 -0.69 -13.18
N THR A 95 2.87 -0.47 -14.00
CA THR A 95 2.75 -0.55 -15.47
C THR A 95 2.42 -1.97 -15.92
N ILE A 96 3.03 -2.99 -15.30
CA ILE A 96 2.79 -4.41 -15.63
C ILE A 96 1.43 -4.90 -15.12
N ALA A 97 1.00 -4.44 -13.94
CA ALA A 97 -0.27 -4.79 -13.33
C ALA A 97 -1.49 -4.17 -14.05
N GLY A 98 -1.25 -3.33 -15.07
CA GLY A 98 -2.31 -2.69 -15.85
C GLY A 98 -2.92 -1.48 -15.13
N GLY A 99 -2.06 -0.63 -14.56
CA GLY A 99 -2.40 0.55 -13.75
C GLY A 99 -3.65 1.34 -14.16
#